data_AF-A0A0K3B0U6-F1
#
_entry.id   AF-A0A0K3B0U6-F1
#
_cell.length_a   1.000
_cell.length_b   1.000
_cell.length_c   1.000
_cell.angle_alpha   90.00
_cell.angle_beta   90.00
_cell.angle_gamma   90.00
#
_symmetry.space_group_name_H-M   'P 1'
#
loop_
_entity.id
_entity.type
_entity.pdbx_description
1 polymer ?
#
loop_
_entity_poly.entity_id
_entity_poly.type
_entity_poly.pdbx_seq_one_letter_code
_entity_poly.pdbx_strand_id
1 'polypeptide(L)' 'MTSPPDPDMTTSEQLDEDELATDPLERGAEPAEGWSGADRFGTTEREQRSGAPLDERLREEEPDVPE' A
#
# COMPACT_ATOMS: atom_id res chain seq x y z
N MET A 1 -27.49 12.52 -28.30
CA MET A 1 -27.40 13.58 -27.28
C MET A 1 -26.31 13.17 -26.31
N THR A 2 -25.14 13.78 -26.41
CA THR A 2 -24.15 13.66 -25.33
C THR A 2 -24.68 14.47 -24.16
N SER A 3 -24.74 13.89 -22.96
CA SER A 3 -25.05 14.69 -21.76
C SER A 3 -23.95 15.76 -21.62
N PRO A 4 -24.27 16.97 -21.17
CA PRO A 4 -23.23 17.92 -20.78
C PRO A 4 -22.39 17.29 -19.66
N PRO A 5 -21.06 17.50 -19.66
CA PRO A 5 -20.20 16.90 -18.65
C PRO A 5 -20.57 17.42 -17.26
N ASP A 6 -20.64 16.52 -16.29
CA ASP A 6 -20.87 16.88 -14.90
C ASP A 6 -19.64 17.66 -14.38
N PRO A 7 -19.82 18.86 -13.79
CA PRO A 7 -18.71 19.74 -13.42
C PRO A 7 -17.79 19.13 -12.36
N ASP A 8 -18.31 18.23 -11.52
CA ASP A 8 -17.55 17.51 -10.50
C ASP A 8 -16.61 16.46 -11.13
N MET A 9 -17.04 15.80 -12.20
CA MET A 9 -16.17 14.89 -12.98
C MET A 9 -15.07 15.67 -13.69
N THR A 10 -15.40 16.78 -14.34
CA THR A 10 -14.41 17.64 -15.01
C THR A 10 -13.36 18.21 -14.06
N THR A 11 -13.72 18.48 -12.79
CA THR A 11 -12.76 18.92 -11.78
C THR A 11 -11.87 17.77 -11.30
N SER A 12 -12.42 16.55 -11.21
CA SER A 12 -11.68 15.37 -10.80
C SER A 12 -10.67 14.93 -11.86
N GLU A 13 -11.05 14.91 -13.14
CA GLU A 13 -10.16 14.58 -14.27
C GLU A 13 -8.98 15.56 -14.39
N GLN A 14 -9.18 16.84 -14.06
CA GLN A 14 -8.07 17.82 -14.06
C GLN A 14 -7.03 17.58 -12.96
N LEU A 15 -7.34 16.74 -11.97
CA LEU A 15 -6.41 16.36 -10.90
C LEU A 15 -5.69 15.04 -11.19
N ASP A 16 -5.95 14.42 -12.33
CA ASP A 16 -5.25 13.22 -12.75
C ASP A 16 -3.78 13.52 -13.10
N GLU A 17 -2.96 12.50 -12.95
CA GLU A 17 -1.50 12.59 -13.02
C GLU A 17 -0.98 12.95 -14.42
N ASP A 18 -1.68 12.49 -15.46
CA ASP A 18 -1.38 12.81 -16.85
C ASP A 18 -1.63 14.29 -17.15
N GLU A 19 -2.71 14.85 -16.61
CA GLU A 19 -3.07 16.25 -16.83
C GLU A 19 -2.29 17.23 -15.94
N LEU A 20 -1.90 16.79 -14.75
CA LEU A 20 -0.93 17.48 -13.90
C LEU A 20 0.53 17.25 -14.33
N ALA A 21 0.77 16.45 -15.38
CA ALA A 21 2.09 16.05 -15.87
C ALA A 21 3.06 15.64 -14.76
N THR A 22 2.54 14.92 -13.76
CA THR A 22 3.27 14.48 -12.57
C THR A 22 3.34 12.96 -12.58
N ASP A 23 4.52 12.40 -12.32
CA ASP A 23 4.68 10.97 -12.05
C ASP A 23 4.76 10.74 -10.53
N PRO A 24 3.74 10.14 -9.88
CA PRO A 24 3.80 9.86 -8.45
C PRO A 24 4.91 8.89 -8.09
N LEU A 25 5.33 8.04 -9.03
CA LEU A 25 6.39 7.07 -8.84
C LEU A 25 7.78 7.73 -8.90
N GLU A 26 7.91 8.94 -9.43
CA GLU A 26 9.19 9.68 -9.46
C GLU A 26 9.74 9.95 -8.05
N ARG A 27 8.86 10.17 -7.07
CA ARG A 27 9.24 10.25 -5.64
C ARG A 27 9.01 8.94 -4.88
N GLY A 28 8.56 7.89 -5.58
CA GLY A 28 8.36 6.57 -5.01
C GLY A 28 9.70 5.90 -4.67
N ALA A 29 9.64 4.90 -3.79
CA ALA A 29 10.78 4.00 -3.62
C ALA A 29 10.87 3.07 -4.84
N GLU A 30 12.07 2.92 -5.42
CA GLU A 30 12.27 1.95 -6.49
C GLU A 30 11.99 0.53 -5.95
N PRO A 31 11.20 -0.28 -6.68
CA PRO A 31 10.98 -1.66 -6.29
C PRO A 31 12.29 -2.44 -6.35
N ALA A 32 12.43 -3.45 -5.49
CA ALA A 32 13.61 -4.31 -5.50
C ALA A 32 13.78 -5.03 -6.85
N GLU A 33 15.04 -5.24 -7.25
CA GLU A 33 15.35 -6.01 -8.45
C GLU A 33 14.97 -7.48 -8.25
N GLY A 34 13.89 -7.91 -8.90
CA GLY A 34 13.42 -9.28 -8.90
C GLY A 34 12.48 -9.64 -7.75
N TRP A 35 12.05 -10.89 -7.76
CA TRP A 35 11.12 -11.41 -6.75
C TRP A 35 11.89 -11.90 -5.53
N SER A 36 11.44 -11.52 -4.33
CA SER A 36 11.82 -12.17 -3.09
C SER A 36 10.80 -13.26 -2.74
N GLY A 37 11.26 -14.34 -2.13
CA GLY A 37 10.37 -15.35 -1.57
C GLY A 37 9.55 -14.75 -0.42
N ALA A 38 8.28 -15.12 -0.32
CA ALA A 38 7.49 -14.85 0.87
C ALA A 38 7.73 -15.98 1.88
N ASP A 39 8.60 -15.75 2.86
CA ASP A 39 8.99 -16.71 3.90
C ASP A 39 8.60 -16.25 5.31
N ARG A 40 7.86 -15.14 5.41
CA ARG A 40 7.28 -14.64 6.66
C ARG A 40 6.17 -15.56 7.19
N PHE A 41 5.90 -15.48 8.49
CA PHE A 41 4.85 -16.27 9.12
C PHE A 41 3.48 -16.03 8.45
N GLY A 42 2.73 -17.10 8.16
CA GLY A 42 1.39 -17.01 7.57
C GLY A 42 1.31 -17.45 6.11
N THR A 43 2.42 -17.88 5.51
CA THR A 43 2.43 -18.43 4.15
C THR A 43 1.86 -19.84 4.04
N THR A 44 1.67 -20.56 5.15
CA THR A 44 1.04 -21.90 5.14
C THR A 44 -0.33 -21.89 5.82
N GLU A 45 -1.24 -22.77 5.40
CA GLU A 45 -2.57 -22.93 6.03
C GLU A 45 -2.48 -23.24 7.53
N ARG A 46 -1.44 -23.99 7.93
CA ARG A 46 -1.17 -24.31 9.33
C ARG A 46 -0.88 -23.04 10.13
N GLU A 47 0.02 -22.20 9.62
CA GLU A 47 0.41 -20.95 10.28
C GLU A 47 -0.77 -19.99 10.38
N GLN A 48 -1.57 -19.86 9.32
CA GLN A 48 -2.77 -19.02 9.36
C GLN A 48 -3.76 -19.48 10.43
N ARG A 49 -3.94 -20.80 10.60
CA ARG A 49 -4.81 -21.36 11.64
C ARG A 49 -4.25 -21.16 13.05
N SER A 50 -2.92 -21.26 13.21
CA SER A 50 -2.26 -21.13 14.51
C SER A 50 -2.07 -19.68 14.94
N GLY A 51 -1.93 -18.75 13.99
CA GLY A 51 -1.53 -17.36 14.27
C GLY A 51 -0.05 -17.22 14.62
N ALA A 52 0.50 -16.03 14.41
CA ALA A 52 1.90 -15.71 14.73
C ALA A 52 2.13 -15.78 16.25
N PRO A 53 3.34 -16.18 16.70
CA PRO A 53 3.65 -16.21 18.12
C PRO A 53 3.58 -14.81 18.73
N LEU A 54 3.13 -14.70 19.98
CA LEU A 54 2.91 -13.42 20.65
C LEU A 54 4.20 -12.56 20.69
N ASP A 55 5.34 -13.19 20.94
CA ASP A 55 6.64 -12.51 20.97
C ASP A 55 7.02 -11.88 19.62
N GLU A 56 6.56 -12.45 18.49
CA GLU A 56 6.74 -11.85 17.17
C GLU A 56 5.96 -10.54 17.07
N ARG A 57 4.69 -10.59 17.47
CA ARG A 57 3.78 -9.45 17.41
C ARG A 57 4.25 -8.31 18.32
N LEU A 58 4.71 -8.63 19.53
CA LEU A 58 5.24 -7.63 20.46
C LEU A 58 6.53 -6.96 19.95
N ARG A 59 7.37 -7.68 19.20
CA ARG A 59 8.59 -7.10 18.59
C ARG A 59 8.28 -6.11 17.47
N GLU A 60 7.12 -6.22 16.83
CA GLU A 60 6.68 -5.30 15.77
C GLU A 60 6.01 -4.03 16.34
N GLU A 61 5.56 -4.07 17.60
CA GLU A 61 4.89 -2.95 18.26
C GLU A 61 5.91 -1.94 18.84
N GLU A 62 5.58 -0.65 18.77
CA GLU A 62 6.31 0.42 19.46
C GLU A 62 5.64 0.69 20.83
N PRO A 63 6.40 0.77 21.94
CA PRO A 63 5.81 1.09 23.24
C PRO A 63 5.27 2.53 23.28
N ASP A 64 4.05 2.71 23.79
CA ASP A 64 3.45 4.03 23.98
C ASP A 64 4.14 4.88 25.08
N VAL A 65 4.98 4.25 25.91
CA VAL A 65 5.70 4.89 27.02
C VAL A 65 7.22 4.80 26.80
N PRO A 66 7.97 5.88 27.09
CA PRO A 66 9.43 5.83 27.01
C PRO A 66 9.98 4.88 28.10
N GLU A 67 11.07 4.18 27.76
CA GLU A 67 11.77 3.23 28.65
C GLU A 67 12.28 3.87 29.96
#